data_AF-A0A519EXT6-F1
#
_entry.id   AF-A0A519EXT6-F1
#
_cell.length_a   1.000
_cell.length_b   1.000
_cell.length_c   1.000
_cell.angle_alpha   90.00
_cell.angle_beta   90.00
_cell.angle_gamma   90.00
#
_symmetry.space_group_name_H-M   'P 1'
#
loop_
_entity.id
_entity.type
_entity.pdbx_description
1 polymer ?
#
loop_
_entity_poly.entity_id
_entity_poly.type
_entity_poly.pdbx_seq_one_letter_code
_entity_poly.pdbx_strand_id
1 'polypeptide(L)' 'MFLYIFGFLLDSTEDDSLKFEMKIDPSLNDEIVARLGHASLNAMAEGDWPLTNEQVTMLSSITGRQLPTDLKLLIGVVA' A
#
# COMPACT_ATOMS: atom_id res chain seq x y z
N MET A 1 -2.51 13.08 6.95
CA MET A 1 -2.98 12.04 6.01
C MET A 1 -1.92 11.76 4.97
N PHE A 2 -1.29 10.60 5.07
CA PHE A 2 -0.29 10.09 4.14
C PHE A 2 -0.58 8.62 3.88
N LEU A 3 -0.24 8.15 2.67
CA LEU A 3 -0.37 6.75 2.34
C LEU A 3 0.76 5.95 3.00
N TYR A 4 0.41 4.74 3.44
CA TYR A 4 1.34 3.77 3.98
C TYR A 4 1.09 2.42 3.31
N ILE A 5 2.18 1.72 2.97
CA ILE A 5 2.12 0.33 2.54
C ILE A 5 2.52 -0.53 3.74
N PHE A 6 1.71 -1.53 4.04
CA PHE A 6 1.94 -2.53 5.08
C PHE A 6 2.11 -3.90 4.44
N GLY A 7 2.99 -4.72 4.98
CA GLY A 7 3.23 -6.07 4.49
C GLY A 7 3.19 -7.10 5.60
N PHE A 8 2.49 -8.20 5.33
CA PHE A 8 2.27 -9.32 6.24
C PHE A 8 2.65 -10.62 5.52
N LEU A 9 2.88 -11.69 6.29
CA LEU A 9 3.07 -13.01 5.70
C LEU A 9 1.80 -13.43 4.92
N LEU A 10 2.00 -14.15 3.82
CA LEU A 10 0.89 -14.67 3.00
C LEU A 10 0.02 -15.65 3.80
N ASP A 11 0.65 -16.44 4.65
CA ASP A 11 0.00 -17.32 5.62
C ASP A 11 0.05 -16.66 7.00
N SER A 12 -1.10 -16.16 7.45
CA SER A 12 -1.24 -15.51 8.75
C SER A 12 -1.53 -16.49 9.89
N THR A 13 -1.51 -17.80 9.64
CA THR A 13 -1.80 -18.81 10.68
C THR A 13 -0.66 -18.96 11.69
N GLU A 14 0.57 -18.67 11.27
CA GLU A 14 1.75 -18.68 12.15
C GLU A 14 2.03 -17.31 12.78
N ASP A 15 1.79 -16.22 12.04
CA ASP A 15 2.17 -14.87 12.47
C ASP A 15 1.41 -13.78 11.70
N ASP A 16 0.65 -12.95 12.41
CA ASP A 16 -0.10 -11.81 11.89
C ASP A 16 0.61 -10.46 12.14
N SER A 17 1.85 -10.49 12.61
CA SER A 17 2.63 -9.28 12.87
C SER A 17 3.05 -8.58 11.57
N LEU A 18 3.15 -7.26 11.64
CA LEU A 18 3.67 -6.42 10.57
C LEU A 18 5.13 -6.79 10.25
N LYS A 19 5.41 -7.09 8.97
CA LYS A 19 6.75 -7.47 8.47
C LYS A 19 7.42 -6.38 7.66
N PHE A 20 6.60 -5.53 7.04
CA PHE A 20 7.07 -4.45 6.20
C PHE A 20 6.16 -3.24 6.39
N GLU A 21 6.77 -2.06 6.45
CA GLU A 21 6.03 -0.81 6.42
C GLU A 21 6.77 0.23 5.59
N MET A 22 6.04 1.02 4.82
CA MET A 22 6.64 2.09 4.03
C MET A 22 5.70 3.28 3.95
N LYS A 23 6.19 4.41 4.48
CA LYS A 23 5.58 5.72 4.24
C LYS A 23 5.76 6.13 2.78
N ILE A 24 4.68 6.53 2.15
CA ILE A 24 4.68 7.11 0.81
C ILE A 24 4.92 8.62 0.91
N ASP A 25 5.70 9.15 -0.03
CA ASP A 25 5.88 10.60 -0.18
C ASP A 25 4.50 11.23 -0.47
N PRO A 26 4.01 12.19 0.34
CA PRO A 26 2.72 12.81 0.14
C PRO A 26 2.52 13.45 -1.24
N SER A 27 3.60 13.84 -1.94
CA SER A 27 3.53 14.37 -3.31
C SER A 27 3.03 13.34 -4.33
N LEU A 28 3.10 12.05 -4.02
CA LEU A 28 2.65 10.95 -4.88
C LEU A 28 1.20 10.52 -4.58
N ASN A 29 0.57 11.07 -3.54
CA ASN A 29 -0.73 10.61 -3.08
C ASN A 29 -1.80 10.70 -4.18
N ASP A 30 -1.90 11.82 -4.87
CA ASP A 30 -2.94 12.03 -5.89
C ASP A 30 -2.78 11.07 -7.07
N GLU A 31 -1.54 10.82 -7.51
CA GLU A 31 -1.26 9.85 -8.56
C GLU A 31 -1.66 8.43 -8.11
N ILE A 32 -1.26 8.03 -6.89
CA ILE A 32 -1.53 6.69 -6.38
C ILE A 32 -3.03 6.46 -6.18
N VAL A 33 -3.74 7.42 -5.59
CA VAL A 33 -5.20 7.39 -5.42
C VAL A 33 -5.89 7.17 -6.76
N ALA A 34 -5.51 7.94 -7.80
CA ALA A 34 -6.07 7.81 -9.13
C ALA A 34 -5.76 6.45 -9.78
N ARG A 35 -4.52 5.95 -9.65
CA ARG A 35 -4.09 4.66 -10.21
C ARG A 35 -4.75 3.46 -9.53
N LEU A 36 -5.08 3.58 -8.25
CA LEU A 36 -5.82 2.57 -7.50
C LEU A 36 -7.34 2.68 -7.72
N GLY A 37 -7.81 3.70 -8.46
CA GLY A 37 -9.23 3.86 -8.82
C GLY A 37 -10.09 4.46 -7.71
N HIS A 38 -9.49 5.13 -6.72
CA HIS A 38 -10.22 5.80 -5.66
C HIS A 38 -10.49 7.28 -6.02
N ALA A 39 -11.58 7.83 -5.47
CA ALA A 39 -11.97 9.22 -5.73
C ALA A 39 -11.10 10.25 -4.97
N SER A 40 -10.57 9.87 -3.81
CA SER A 40 -9.74 10.74 -2.96
C SER A 40 -9.02 9.94 -1.88
N LEU A 41 -8.03 10.56 -1.24
CA LEU A 41 -7.42 10.10 0.01
C LEU A 41 -8.46 9.82 1.11
N ASN A 42 -9.52 10.64 1.21
CA ASN A 42 -10.57 10.45 2.20
C ASN A 42 -11.37 9.18 1.95
N ALA A 43 -11.65 8.86 0.69
CA ALA A 43 -12.32 7.60 0.33
C ALA A 43 -11.45 6.38 0.66
N MET A 44 -10.12 6.49 0.52
CA MET A 44 -9.20 5.43 0.94
C MET A 44 -9.11 5.29 2.46
N ALA A 45 -9.36 6.35 3.23
CA ALA A 45 -9.24 6.33 4.69
C ALA A 45 -10.32 5.49 5.40
N GLU A 46 -11.27 4.92 4.65
CA GLU A 46 -12.29 3.99 5.18
C GLU A 46 -11.72 2.63 5.63
N GLY A 47 -10.50 2.29 5.18
CA GLY A 47 -9.81 1.06 5.60
C GLY A 47 -8.49 0.82 4.87
N ASP A 48 -7.94 -0.38 5.05
CA ASP A 48 -6.75 -0.85 4.33
C ASP A 48 -7.15 -1.66 3.09
N TRP A 49 -6.46 -1.41 1.98
CA TRP A 49 -6.79 -1.97 0.68
C TRP A 49 -5.71 -2.97 0.25
N PRO A 50 -6.06 -4.26 0.06
CA PRO A 50 -5.13 -5.25 -0.46
C PRO A 50 -4.62 -4.88 -1.85
N LEU A 51 -3.32 -5.03 -2.07
CA LEU A 51 -2.67 -4.75 -3.35
C LEU A 51 -2.53 -6.04 -4.17
N THR A 52 -2.91 -5.97 -5.46
CA THR A 52 -2.60 -7.03 -6.42
C THR A 52 -1.14 -6.94 -6.88
N ASN A 53 -0.59 -8.03 -7.44
CA ASN A 53 0.78 -8.03 -7.98
C ASN A 53 1.02 -6.94 -9.05
N GLU A 54 0.00 -6.64 -9.86
CA GLU A 54 0.06 -5.55 -10.84
C GLU A 54 0.15 -4.19 -10.15
N GLN A 55 -0.64 -3.97 -9.11
CA GLN A 55 -0.60 -2.73 -8.32
C GLN A 55 0.73 -2.60 -7.56
N VAL A 56 1.29 -3.69 -7.02
CA VAL A 56 2.61 -3.69 -6.37
C VAL A 56 3.71 -3.29 -7.36
N THR A 57 3.66 -3.82 -8.59
CA THR A 57 4.61 -3.47 -9.65
C THR A 57 4.48 -1.99 -10.05
N MET A 58 3.24 -1.51 -10.20
CA MET A 58 2.94 -0.12 -10.51
C MET A 58 3.43 0.83 -9.41
N LEU A 59 3.15 0.53 -8.14
CA LEU A 59 3.59 1.32 -7.00
C LEU A 59 5.11 1.31 -6.85
N SER A 60 5.78 0.20 -7.16
CA SER A 60 7.24 0.14 -7.16
C SER A 60 7.85 1.12 -8.17
N SER A 61 7.22 1.24 -9.35
CA SER A 61 7.62 2.21 -10.38
C SER A 61 7.40 3.66 -9.92
N ILE A 62 6.22 3.98 -9.38
CA ILE A 62 5.88 5.34 -8.92
C ILE A 62 6.78 5.78 -7.77
N THR A 63 7.00 4.90 -6.80
CA THR A 63 7.80 5.21 -5.61
C THR A 63 9.30 5.13 -5.85
N GLY A 64 9.73 4.57 -6.99
CA GLY A 64 11.13 4.29 -7.29
C GLY A 64 11.77 3.28 -6.31
N ARG A 65 10.97 2.49 -5.62
CA ARG A 65 11.40 1.52 -4.60
C ARG A 65 10.84 0.14 -4.93
N GLN A 66 11.67 -0.88 -4.77
CA GLN A 66 11.21 -2.26 -4.96
C GLN A 66 10.35 -2.67 -3.75
N LEU A 67 9.10 -3.02 -4.01
CA LEU A 67 8.22 -3.60 -2.99
C LEU A 67 8.42 -5.13 -2.90
N PRO A 68 8.28 -5.71 -1.70
CA PRO A 68 8.40 -7.15 -1.51
C PRO A 68 7.24 -7.90 -2.18
N THR A 69 7.56 -8.97 -2.90
CA THR A 69 6.59 -9.78 -3.66
C THR A 69 6.22 -11.09 -2.96
N ASP A 70 6.91 -11.40 -1.87
CA ASP A 70 6.72 -12.56 -0.99
C ASP A 70 5.78 -12.26 0.20
N LEU A 71 5.30 -11.02 0.30
CA LEU A 71 4.37 -10.57 1.34
C LEU A 71 3.00 -10.24 0.76
N LYS A 72 1.97 -10.40 1.59
CA LYS A 72 0.66 -9.80 1.34
C LYS A 72 0.75 -8.31 1.65
N LEU A 73 0.66 -7.48 0.62
CA LEU A 73 0.72 -6.03 0.77
C LEU A 73 -0.67 -5.39 0.83
N LEU A 74 -0.81 -4.40 1.71
CA LEU A 74 -1.97 -3.53 1.83
C LEU A 74 -1.52 -2.07 1.78
N ILE A 75 -2.39 -1.19 1.31
CA ILE A 75 -2.19 0.25 1.38
C ILE A 75 -3.31 0.91 2.20
N GLY A 76 -2.93 1.81 3.10
CA GLY A 76 -3.85 2.50 3.99
C GLY A 76 -3.50 3.98 4.14
N VAL A 77 -4.40 4.73 4.78
CA VAL A 77 -4.19 6.15 5.09
C VAL A 77 -3.93 6.31 6.58
N VAL A 78 -2.83 6.97 6.92
CA VAL A 78 -2.49 7.31 8.32
C VAL A 78 -2.56 8.83 8.49
N ALA A 79 -3.23 9.28 9.56
CA ALA A 79 -3.48 10.70 9.84
C ALA A 79 -2.22 11.43 10.30
#